data_AF-A0A9P3LDE4-F1
#
_entry.id   AF-A0A9P3LDE4-F1
#
_cell.length_a   1.000
_cell.length_b   1.000
_cell.length_c   1.000
_cell.angle_alpha   90.00
_cell.angle_beta   90.00
_cell.angle_gamma   90.00
#
_symmetry.space_group_name_H-M   'P 1'
#
loop_
_entity.id
_entity.type
_entity.pdbx_description
1 polymer ?
#
loop_
_entity_poly.entity_id
_entity_poly.type
_entity_poly.pdbx_seq_one_letter_code
_entity_poly.pdbx_strand_id
1 'polypeptide(L)'
;MTKRTRKVGVTGKYGTRYGASLRKQVKKMEITQHARYTCTFCGKDSVKRQAVGIWKCKACHKTVAGGAWTVTTTAAATVRSTVRRLRELTEA
;
A
#
# COMPACT_ATOMS: atom_id res chain seq x y z
N MET A 1 11.52 2.20 -24.46
CA MET A 1 10.80 3.31 -23.78
C MET A 1 11.82 4.32 -23.25
N THR A 2 11.64 5.61 -23.53
CA THR A 2 12.53 6.68 -23.04
C THR A 2 12.04 7.25 -21.70
N LYS A 3 12.99 7.76 -20.89
CA LYS A 3 12.67 8.36 -19.58
C LYS A 3 12.01 9.73 -19.78
N ARG A 4 10.69 9.80 -19.52
CA ARG A 4 9.89 11.02 -19.73
C ARG A 4 10.07 12.11 -18.67
N THR A 5 10.44 11.76 -17.43
CA THR A 5 10.58 12.75 -16.34
C THR A 5 11.85 12.50 -15.52
N ARG A 6 12.51 13.59 -15.10
CA ARG A 6 13.72 13.49 -14.25
C ARG A 6 13.37 13.24 -12.77
N LYS A 7 12.42 13.99 -12.21
CA LYS A 7 12.10 13.99 -10.77
C LYS A 7 10.62 13.71 -10.45
N VAL A 8 9.68 14.21 -11.24
CA VAL A 8 8.26 14.27 -10.85
C VAL A 8 7.54 12.91 -10.91
N GLY A 9 7.79 12.07 -11.93
CA GLY A 9 7.09 10.78 -12.05
C GLY A 9 5.57 10.96 -12.10
N VAL A 10 4.83 10.16 -11.32
CA VAL A 10 3.34 10.18 -11.28
C VAL A 10 2.74 11.55 -10.95
N THR A 11 3.45 12.38 -10.18
CA THR A 11 2.98 13.72 -9.83
C THR A 11 3.15 14.76 -10.93
N GLY A 12 3.66 14.36 -12.11
CA GLY A 12 3.66 15.18 -13.32
C GLY A 12 2.25 15.62 -13.73
N LYS A 13 1.20 14.84 -13.37
CA LYS A 13 -0.21 15.19 -13.61
C LYS A 13 -0.66 16.49 -12.93
N TYR A 14 0.05 16.95 -11.91
CA TYR A 14 -0.26 18.19 -11.21
C TYR A 14 0.38 19.43 -11.84
N GLY A 15 1.28 19.27 -12.82
CA GLY A 15 1.99 20.38 -13.45
C GLY A 15 2.78 21.23 -12.44
N THR A 16 2.66 22.55 -12.56
CA THR A 16 3.36 23.51 -11.71
C THR A 16 2.67 23.77 -10.36
N ARG A 17 1.42 23.33 -10.20
CA ARG A 17 0.55 23.65 -9.03
C ARG A 17 1.02 23.02 -7.71
N TYR A 18 0.58 23.61 -6.59
CA TYR A 18 0.72 23.14 -5.20
C TYR A 18 2.13 23.16 -4.58
N GLY A 19 3.18 23.44 -5.35
CA GLY A 19 4.56 23.50 -4.83
C GLY A 19 5.24 22.13 -4.66
N ALA A 20 6.58 22.17 -4.56
CA ALA A 20 7.40 20.96 -4.66
C ALA A 20 7.27 20.02 -3.45
N SER A 21 7.15 20.55 -2.23
CA SER A 21 7.09 19.76 -1.00
C SER A 21 5.84 18.89 -0.93
N LEU A 22 4.67 19.48 -1.22
CA LEU A 22 3.40 18.74 -1.29
C LEU A 22 3.43 17.68 -2.39
N ARG A 23 3.94 18.01 -3.58
CA ARG A 23 4.11 17.02 -4.66
C ARG A 23 5.05 15.88 -4.30
N LYS A 24 6.09 16.11 -3.49
CA LYS A 24 7.00 15.03 -3.02
C LYS A 24 6.29 14.10 -2.03
N GLN A 25 5.48 14.62 -1.11
CA GLN A 25 4.71 13.81 -0.16
C GLN A 25 3.66 12.97 -0.87
N VAL A 26 2.84 13.61 -1.72
CA VAL A 26 1.81 12.94 -2.52
C VAL A 26 2.43 11.89 -3.44
N LYS A 27 3.58 12.15 -4.06
CA LYS A 27 4.28 11.16 -4.90
C LYS A 27 4.50 9.84 -4.17
N LYS A 28 4.94 9.87 -2.90
CA LYS A 28 5.16 8.64 -2.11
C LYS A 28 3.85 7.88 -1.92
N MET A 29 2.79 8.58 -1.51
CA MET A 29 1.45 7.98 -1.30
C MET A 29 0.83 7.45 -2.60
N GLU A 30 1.01 8.16 -3.71
CA GLU A 30 0.48 7.76 -5.01
C GLU A 30 1.16 6.54 -5.59
N ILE A 31 2.48 6.41 -5.40
CA ILE A 31 3.21 5.23 -5.84
C ILE A 31 2.70 4.00 -5.08
N THR A 32 2.59 4.07 -3.74
CA THR A 32 2.17 2.93 -2.94
C THR A 32 0.72 2.55 -3.19
N GLN A 33 -0.20 3.52 -3.30
CA GLN A 33 -1.63 3.20 -3.48
C GLN A 33 -1.93 2.53 -4.84
N HIS A 34 -1.14 2.85 -5.87
CA HIS A 34 -1.32 2.30 -7.22
C HIS A 34 -0.42 1.08 -7.50
N ALA A 35 0.49 0.74 -6.59
CA ALA A 35 1.32 -0.45 -6.70
C ALA A 35 0.47 -1.73 -6.67
N ARG A 36 1.01 -2.79 -7.25
CA ARG A 36 0.51 -4.15 -7.04
C ARG A 36 1.31 -4.77 -5.90
N TYR A 37 0.62 -5.56 -5.08
CA TYR A 37 1.23 -6.27 -3.95
C TYR A 37 1.04 -7.77 -4.09
N THR A 38 1.97 -8.51 -3.49
CA THR A 38 1.92 -9.97 -3.40
C THR A 38 0.78 -10.40 -2.49
N CYS A 39 -0.07 -11.29 -3.00
CA CYS A 39 -1.18 -11.84 -2.23
C CYS A 39 -0.68 -12.88 -1.22
N THR A 40 -0.98 -12.71 0.07
CA THR A 40 -0.65 -13.69 1.12
C THR A 40 -1.39 -15.01 0.98
N PHE A 41 -2.48 -15.05 0.20
CA PHE A 41 -3.29 -16.25 0.03
C PHE A 41 -2.93 -17.09 -1.19
N CYS A 42 -2.51 -16.44 -2.29
CA CYS A 42 -2.26 -17.14 -3.56
C CYS A 42 -0.88 -16.85 -4.16
N GLY A 43 -0.01 -16.10 -3.46
CA GLY A 43 1.36 -15.80 -3.86
C GLY A 43 1.54 -14.85 -5.06
N LYS A 44 0.46 -14.47 -5.76
CA LYS A 44 0.54 -13.66 -6.98
C LYS A 44 0.55 -12.16 -6.70
N ASP A 45 1.32 -11.40 -7.46
CA ASP A 45 1.37 -9.92 -7.46
C ASP A 45 0.15 -9.29 -8.14
N SER A 46 -1.01 -9.49 -7.53
CA SER A 46 -2.30 -9.12 -8.11
C SER A 46 -3.23 -8.43 -7.12
N VAL A 47 -2.76 -8.13 -5.91
CA VAL A 47 -3.49 -7.30 -4.94
C VAL A 47 -3.40 -5.85 -5.37
N LYS A 48 -4.56 -5.20 -5.50
CA LYS A 48 -4.67 -3.77 -5.83
C LYS A 48 -5.74 -3.12 -4.95
N ARG A 49 -5.57 -1.83 -4.68
CA ARG A 49 -6.52 -1.02 -3.93
C ARG A 49 -7.82 -0.85 -4.72
N GLN A 50 -8.96 -1.11 -4.08
CA GLN A 50 -10.28 -0.86 -4.65
C GLN A 50 -10.89 0.42 -4.07
N ALA A 51 -10.78 0.61 -2.75
CA ALA A 51 -11.19 1.81 -2.05
C ALA A 51 -10.23 2.08 -0.88
N VAL A 52 -10.45 3.17 -0.13
CA VAL A 52 -9.68 3.43 1.09
C VAL A 52 -9.83 2.25 2.04
N GLY A 53 -8.71 1.63 2.43
CA GLY A 53 -8.70 0.49 3.35
C GLY A 53 -9.17 -0.85 2.75
N ILE A 54 -9.62 -0.90 1.50
CA ILE A 54 -10.11 -2.13 0.85
C ILE A 54 -9.17 -2.53 -0.29
N TRP A 55 -8.60 -3.72 -0.16
CA TRP A 55 -7.65 -4.30 -1.11
C TRP A 55 -8.17 -5.61 -1.68
N LYS A 56 -8.17 -5.76 -3.00
CA LYS A 56 -8.69 -6.94 -3.69
C LYS A 56 -7.62 -7.61 -4.52
N CYS A 57 -7.49 -8.92 -4.36
CA CYS A 57 -6.68 -9.76 -5.23
C CYS A 57 -7.46 -10.08 -6.50
N LYS A 58 -6.92 -9.74 -7.68
CA LYS A 58 -7.56 -10.10 -8.95
C LYS A 58 -7.51 -11.61 -9.22
N ALA A 59 -6.46 -12.31 -8.77
CA ALA A 59 -6.25 -13.71 -9.11
C ALA A 59 -7.05 -14.71 -8.27
N CYS A 60 -7.21 -14.46 -6.96
CA CYS A 60 -7.94 -15.37 -6.06
C CYS A 60 -9.21 -14.73 -5.48
N HIS A 61 -9.61 -13.56 -5.96
CA HIS A 61 -10.81 -12.81 -5.59
C HIS A 61 -10.99 -12.45 -4.11
N LYS A 62 -9.99 -12.74 -3.25
CA LYS A 62 -10.01 -12.36 -1.84
C LYS A 62 -9.92 -10.85 -1.68
N THR A 63 -10.73 -10.35 -0.76
CA THR A 63 -10.75 -8.94 -0.35
C THR A 63 -10.24 -8.85 1.09
N VAL A 64 -9.37 -7.87 1.35
CA VAL A 64 -8.67 -7.70 2.62
C VAL A 64 -8.81 -6.26 3.09
N ALA A 65 -9.06 -6.09 4.39
CA ALA A 65 -8.95 -4.81 5.05
C ALA A 65 -7.48 -4.47 5.30
N GLY A 66 -7.04 -3.31 4.82
CA GLY A 66 -5.66 -2.85 4.88
C GLY A 66 -5.53 -1.37 5.21
N GLY A 67 -4.36 -0.81 4.98
CA GLY A 67 -4.12 0.63 5.15
C GLY A 67 -4.78 1.47 4.06
N ALA A 68 -4.79 2.79 4.28
CA ALA A 68 -5.31 3.75 3.31
C ALA A 68 -4.50 3.77 2.00
N TRP A 69 -3.17 3.66 2.09
CA TRP A 69 -2.24 3.78 0.96
C TRP A 69 -1.33 2.56 0.74
N THR A 70 -1.29 1.63 1.69
CA THR A 70 -0.51 0.38 1.65
C THR A 70 -1.38 -0.76 2.14
N VAL A 71 -1.15 -1.99 1.65
CA VAL A 71 -1.90 -3.19 2.10
C VAL A 71 -1.73 -3.42 3.60
N THR A 72 -0.50 -3.25 4.10
CA THR A 72 -0.16 -3.40 5.52
C THR A 72 0.40 -2.10 6.07
N THR A 73 -0.06 -1.68 7.24
CA THR A 73 0.52 -0.57 7.99
C THR A 73 1.53 -1.09 9.02
N THR A 74 2.52 -0.26 9.38
CA THR A 74 3.52 -0.59 10.40
C THR A 74 2.87 -0.85 11.76
N ALA A 75 1.95 0.02 12.18
CA ALA A 75 1.20 -0.15 13.42
C ALA A 75 0.42 -1.49 13.45
N ALA A 76 -0.28 -1.84 12.37
CA ALA A 76 -1.01 -3.12 12.32
C ALA A 76 -0.06 -4.32 12.35
N ALA A 77 1.13 -4.22 11.76
CA ALA A 77 2.13 -5.28 11.85
C ALA A 77 2.61 -5.49 13.30
N THR A 78 2.90 -4.41 14.03
CA THR A 78 3.30 -4.46 15.45
C THR A 78 2.19 -5.02 16.33
N VAL A 79 0.94 -4.60 16.11
CA VAL A 79 -0.21 -5.11 16.89
C VAL A 79 -0.39 -6.61 16.65
N ARG A 80 -0.29 -7.09 15.41
CA ARG A 80 -0.40 -8.53 15.12
C ARG A 80 0.67 -9.36 15.85
N SER A 81 1.93 -8.90 15.89
CA SER A 81 2.98 -9.62 16.61
C SER A 81 2.75 -9.61 18.13
N THR A 82 2.32 -8.48 18.69
CA THR A 82 2.06 -8.37 20.13
C THR A 82 0.88 -9.23 20.56
N VAL A 83 -0.22 -9.21 19.80
CA VAL A 83 -1.42 -10.02 20.10
C VAL A 83 -1.08 -11.51 20.05
N ARG A 84 -0.29 -11.95 19.07
CA ARG A 84 0.16 -13.35 18.99
C ARG A 84 0.96 -13.76 20.24
N ARG A 85 1.97 -12.95 20.61
CA ARG A 85 2.80 -13.20 21.79
C ARG A 85 1.98 -13.27 23.08
N LEU A 86 1.02 -12.37 23.25
CA LEU A 86 0.18 -12.35 24.46
C LEU A 86 -0.73 -13.59 24.55
N ARG A 87 -1.27 -14.07 23.43
CA ARG A 87 -2.05 -15.32 23.40
C ARG A 87 -1.22 -16.53 23.80
N GLU A 88 -0.01 -16.65 23.26
CA GLU A 88 0.92 -17.73 23.59
C GLU A 88 1.26 -17.75 25.09
N LEU A 89 1.34 -16.58 25.74
CA LEU A 89 1.60 -16.49 27.19
C LEU A 89 0.38 -16.82 28.06
N THR A 90 -0.84 -16.63 27.56
CA THR A 90 -2.06 -16.92 28.32
C THR A 90 -2.53 -18.36 28.19
N GLU A 91 -2.19 -19.03 27.09
CA GLU A 91 -2.61 -20.39 26.77
C GLU A 91 -1.57 -21.46 27.16
N ALA A 92 -0.36 -21.04 27.54
CA ALA A 92 0.68 -21.88 28.12
C ALA A 92 0.50 -22.02 29.64
#